data_AF-A0A6N8BJS6-F1
#
_entry.id   AF-A0A6N8BJS6-F1
#
_cell.length_a   1.000
_cell.length_b   1.000
_cell.length_c   1.000
_cell.angle_alpha   90.00
_cell.angle_beta   90.00
_cell.angle_gamma   90.00
#
_symmetry.space_group_name_H-M   'P 1'
#
loop_
_entity.id
_entity.type
_entity.pdbx_description
1 polymer ?
#
loop_
_entity_poly.entity_id
_entity_poly.type
_entity_poly.pdbx_seq_one_letter_code
_entity_poly.pdbx_strand_id
1 'polypeptide(L)'
;MSTMLLFDFEIEILMHLRSKKKNRAELSLFDSIGVDKEGNEIQFIDILGTDSELVTEEVESILDKEKLWKHIKTLSPQERKVLVMRFGLTDGAKRTQKDIAKKLGISRSYVSRIEKRAVNRLTEQFATHVGQ
;
A
#
# COMPACT_ATOMS: atom_id res chain seq x y z
N MET A 1 -11.99 48.69 39.48
CA MET A 1 -11.10 48.14 38.44
C MET A 1 -11.04 46.61 38.47
N SER A 2 -10.79 45.96 39.62
CA SER A 2 -10.70 44.48 39.71
C SER A 2 -11.97 43.73 39.27
N THR A 3 -13.16 44.24 39.65
CA THR A 3 -14.46 43.63 39.27
C THR A 3 -14.81 43.81 37.80
N MET A 4 -14.32 44.88 37.15
CA MET A 4 -14.59 45.14 35.74
C MET A 4 -13.73 44.24 34.85
N LEU A 5 -12.46 44.04 35.21
CA LEU A 5 -11.59 43.06 34.56
C LEU A 5 -12.12 41.63 34.72
N LEU A 6 -12.69 41.30 35.89
CA LEU A 6 -13.30 39.98 36.10
C LEU A 6 -14.50 39.76 35.16
N PHE A 7 -15.30 40.81 34.96
CA PHE A 7 -16.45 40.79 34.05
C PHE A 7 -16.00 40.69 32.59
N ASP A 8 -14.95 41.41 32.21
CA ASP A 8 -14.38 41.33 30.86
C ASP A 8 -13.86 39.91 30.55
N PHE A 9 -13.17 39.28 31.51
CA PHE A 9 -12.75 37.88 31.41
C PHE A 9 -13.94 36.91 31.30
N GLU A 10 -14.99 37.11 32.09
CA GLU A 10 -16.17 36.25 32.08
C GLU A 10 -16.92 36.35 30.73
N ILE A 11 -17.03 37.57 30.19
CA ILE A 11 -17.60 37.82 28.86
C ILE A 11 -16.74 37.18 27.76
N GLU A 12 -15.41 37.29 27.84
CA GLU A 12 -14.51 36.68 26.85
C GLU A 12 -14.60 35.15 26.85
N ILE A 13 -14.65 34.52 28.03
CA ILE A 13 -14.87 33.07 28.19
C ILE A 13 -16.22 32.67 27.58
N LEU A 14 -17.29 33.42 27.88
CA LEU A 14 -18.63 33.15 27.34
C LEU A 14 -18.67 33.29 25.81
N MET A 15 -17.99 34.29 25.25
CA MET A 15 -17.87 34.47 23.80
C MET A 15 -17.11 33.32 23.16
N HIS A 16 -15.99 32.87 23.74
CA HIS A 16 -15.21 31.73 23.27
C HIS A 16 -16.02 30.43 23.27
N LEU A 17 -16.73 30.13 24.37
CA LEU A 17 -17.58 28.95 24.48
C LEU A 17 -18.77 28.99 23.50
N ARG A 18 -19.37 30.17 23.27
CA ARG A 18 -20.48 30.34 22.31
C ARG A 18 -20.01 30.20 20.86
N SER A 19 -18.79 30.64 20.56
CA SER A 19 -18.12 30.42 19.26
C SER A 19 -17.88 28.93 19.01
N LYS A 20 -17.35 28.20 20.01
CA LYS A 20 -17.15 26.74 19.94
C LYS A 20 -18.45 25.92 19.87
N LYS A 21 -19.61 26.49 20.26
CA LYS A 21 -20.92 25.83 20.11
C LYS A 21 -21.30 25.57 18.64
N LYS A 22 -20.74 26.33 17.69
CA LYS A 22 -20.84 26.04 16.24
C LYS A 22 -19.97 24.85 15.80
N ASN A 23 -18.94 24.50 16.56
CA ASN A 23 -18.01 23.38 16.32
C ASN A 23 -18.30 22.16 17.22
N ARG A 24 -19.57 21.92 17.59
CA ARG A 24 -20.01 20.81 18.47
C ARG A 24 -19.70 19.38 17.97
N ALA A 25 -18.95 19.24 16.89
CA ALA A 25 -18.54 17.96 16.31
C ALA A 25 -17.06 17.64 16.57
N GLU A 26 -16.37 18.36 17.47
CA GLU A 26 -15.07 17.94 17.99
C GLU A 26 -15.29 16.79 18.99
N LEU A 27 -15.31 15.56 18.47
CA LEU A 27 -15.33 14.32 19.25
C LEU A 27 -13.91 13.80 19.39
N SER A 28 -13.53 13.28 20.57
CA SER A 28 -12.24 12.61 20.71
C SER A 28 -12.33 11.25 20.03
N LEU A 29 -11.28 10.87 19.31
CA LEU A 29 -11.19 9.52 18.73
C LEU A 29 -11.16 8.42 19.80
N PHE A 30 -10.83 8.78 21.05
CA PHE A 30 -10.80 7.87 22.20
C PHE A 30 -12.11 7.87 23.01
N ASP A 31 -13.11 8.66 22.63
CA ASP A 31 -14.41 8.63 23.30
C ASP A 31 -15.14 7.32 22.97
N SER A 32 -15.74 6.70 23.98
CA SER A 32 -16.56 5.51 23.79
C SER A 32 -17.88 5.86 23.11
N ILE A 33 -18.23 5.10 22.07
CA ILE A 33 -19.44 5.31 21.27
C ILE A 33 -20.57 4.34 21.65
N GLY A 34 -20.24 3.32 22.42
CA GLY A 34 -21.14 2.26 22.81
C GLY A 34 -20.39 1.07 23.38
N VAL A 35 -21.14 0.01 23.68
CA VAL A 35 -20.63 -1.28 24.14
C VAL A 35 -20.98 -2.38 23.15
N ASP A 36 -20.09 -3.34 22.94
CA ASP A 36 -20.37 -4.54 22.15
C ASP A 36 -21.32 -5.51 22.90
N LYS A 37 -21.61 -6.68 22.32
CA LYS A 37 -22.51 -7.67 22.94
C LYS A 37 -21.87 -8.37 24.14
N GLU A 38 -20.56 -8.25 24.26
CA GLU A 38 -19.71 -8.85 25.27
C GLU A 38 -19.39 -7.86 26.41
N GLY A 39 -19.79 -6.59 26.27
CA GLY A 39 -19.64 -5.53 27.25
C GLY A 39 -18.35 -4.70 27.13
N ASN A 40 -17.57 -4.87 26.07
CA ASN A 40 -16.38 -4.04 25.83
C ASN A 40 -16.79 -2.68 25.26
N GLU A 41 -16.12 -1.62 25.70
CA GLU A 41 -16.31 -0.28 25.15
C GLU A 41 -15.72 -0.18 23.74
N ILE A 42 -16.52 0.31 22.79
CA ILE A 42 -16.10 0.58 21.41
C ILE A 42 -15.71 2.05 21.33
N GLN A 43 -14.55 2.38 20.76
CA GLN A 43 -14.11 3.76 20.55
C GLN A 43 -14.19 4.17 19.08
N PHE A 44 -14.22 5.48 18.80
CA PHE A 44 -14.22 5.98 17.42
C PHE A 44 -12.97 5.56 16.63
N ILE A 45 -11.82 5.44 17.27
CA ILE A 45 -10.56 5.01 16.65
C ILE A 45 -10.64 3.57 16.09
N ASP A 46 -11.44 2.70 16.70
CA ASP A 46 -11.58 1.30 16.28
C ASP A 46 -12.42 1.16 15.00
N ILE A 47 -13.28 2.16 14.71
CA ILE A 47 -14.15 2.17 13.53
C ILE A 47 -13.57 3.03 12.40
N LEU A 48 -12.92 4.15 12.75
CA LEU A 48 -12.39 5.12 11.79
C LEU A 48 -10.92 4.87 11.44
N GLY A 49 -10.21 4.06 12.22
CA GLY A 49 -8.87 3.61 11.89
C GLY A 49 -8.86 2.90 10.54
N THR A 50 -7.93 3.27 9.66
CA THR A 50 -7.60 2.38 8.53
C THR A 50 -6.90 1.18 9.12
N ASP A 51 -7.33 -0.04 8.77
CA ASP A 51 -6.63 -1.26 9.20
C ASP A 51 -5.15 -1.07 8.92
N SER A 52 -4.33 -1.07 9.99
CA SER A 52 -2.88 -0.90 9.87
C SER A 52 -2.29 -1.95 8.92
N GLU A 53 -2.96 -3.09 8.81
CA GLU A 53 -2.65 -4.22 7.94
C GLU A 53 -2.73 -3.83 6.44
N LEU A 54 -3.71 -3.03 6.04
CA LEU A 54 -3.88 -2.58 4.65
C LEU A 54 -2.72 -1.67 4.20
N VAL A 55 -2.24 -0.80 5.09
CA VAL A 55 -1.11 0.10 4.79
C VAL A 55 0.19 -0.68 4.69
N THR A 56 0.39 -1.70 5.54
CA THR A 56 1.58 -2.55 5.49
C THR A 56 1.63 -3.40 4.23
N GLU A 57 0.51 -3.98 3.80
CA GLU A 57 0.44 -4.80 2.58
C GLU A 57 0.80 -4.01 1.32
N GLU A 58 0.33 -2.77 1.21
CA GLU A 58 0.61 -1.92 0.05
C GLU A 58 2.10 -1.56 -0.02
N VAL A 59 2.71 -1.23 1.12
CA VAL A 59 4.15 -0.95 1.22
C VAL A 59 4.98 -2.20 0.89
N GLU A 60 4.63 -3.36 1.42
CA GLU A 60 5.30 -4.63 1.07
C GLU A 60 5.21 -4.93 -0.43
N SER A 61 4.05 -4.74 -1.04
CA SER A 61 3.86 -4.92 -2.48
C SER A 61 4.78 -4.02 -3.32
N ILE A 62 4.98 -2.77 -2.88
CA ILE A 62 5.89 -1.82 -3.55
C ILE A 62 7.33 -2.33 -3.44
N LEU A 63 7.77 -2.70 -2.24
CA LEU A 63 9.13 -3.20 -2.00
C LEU A 63 9.43 -4.47 -2.81
N ASP A 64 8.48 -5.39 -2.88
CA ASP A 64 8.64 -6.63 -3.65
C ASP A 64 8.70 -6.38 -5.15
N LYS A 65 7.92 -5.43 -5.67
CA LYS A 65 8.03 -4.99 -7.07
C LYS A 65 9.41 -4.40 -7.36
N GLU A 66 9.93 -3.55 -6.47
CA GLU A 66 11.27 -2.96 -6.63
C GLU A 66 12.37 -4.02 -6.63
N LYS A 67 12.31 -4.98 -5.70
CA LYS A 67 13.23 -6.12 -5.65
C LYS A 67 13.15 -6.94 -6.93
N LEU A 68 11.95 -7.26 -7.41
CA LEU A 68 11.77 -7.99 -8.67
C LEU A 68 12.39 -7.25 -9.85
N TRP A 69 12.16 -5.95 -9.97
CA TRP A 69 12.74 -5.12 -11.03
C TRP A 69 14.26 -5.07 -10.99
N LYS A 70 14.87 -5.02 -9.80
CA LYS A 70 16.33 -5.07 -9.63
C LYS A 70 16.91 -6.37 -10.22
N HIS A 71 16.30 -7.51 -9.92
CA HIS A 71 16.75 -8.81 -10.43
C HIS A 71 16.52 -8.95 -11.94
N ILE A 72 15.36 -8.51 -12.44
CA ILE A 72 15.05 -8.52 -13.88
C ILE A 72 16.05 -7.69 -14.69
N LYS A 73 16.58 -6.60 -14.13
CA LYS A 73 17.62 -5.79 -14.78
C LYS A 73 18.94 -6.55 -14.99
N THR A 74 19.21 -7.61 -14.21
CA THR A 74 20.40 -8.46 -14.35
C THR A 74 20.31 -9.50 -15.47
N LEU A 75 19.09 -9.73 -15.98
CA LEU A 75 18.85 -10.65 -17.08
C LEU A 75 19.34 -10.06 -18.40
N SER A 76 19.62 -10.93 -19.37
CA SER A 76 19.94 -10.48 -20.72
C SER A 76 18.77 -9.68 -21.34
N PRO A 77 19.03 -8.78 -22.29
CA PRO A 77 17.97 -8.01 -22.95
C PRO A 77 16.87 -8.88 -23.55
N GLN A 78 17.22 -10.07 -24.06
CA GLN A 78 16.29 -11.02 -24.65
C GLN A 78 15.42 -11.72 -23.60
N GLU A 79 16.02 -12.18 -22.49
CA GLU A 79 15.30 -12.77 -21.35
C GLU A 79 14.34 -11.76 -20.74
N ARG A 80 14.82 -10.54 -20.46
CA ARG A 80 13.99 -9.45 -19.94
C ARG A 80 12.80 -9.17 -20.85
N LYS A 81 13.03 -9.05 -22.16
CA LYS A 81 11.97 -8.79 -23.14
C LYS A 81 10.92 -9.90 -23.15
N VAL A 82 11.33 -11.16 -23.09
CA VAL A 82 10.42 -12.32 -23.01
C VAL A 82 9.61 -12.29 -21.71
N LEU A 83 10.24 -12.09 -20.55
CA LEU A 83 9.53 -12.05 -19.26
C LEU A 83 8.56 -10.88 -19.15
N VAL A 84 8.98 -9.67 -19.57
CA VAL A 84 8.11 -8.47 -19.54
C VAL A 84 6.84 -8.72 -20.33
N MET A 85 6.93 -9.30 -21.53
CA MET A 85 5.75 -9.64 -22.34
C MET A 85 4.96 -10.82 -21.77
N ARG A 86 5.64 -11.82 -21.20
CA ARG A 86 5.00 -13.03 -20.66
C ARG A 86 4.10 -12.71 -19.48
N PHE A 87 4.61 -11.89 -18.56
CA PHE A 87 3.95 -11.57 -17.30
C PHE A 87 3.26 -10.20 -17.28
N GLY A 88 3.36 -9.42 -18.37
CA GLY A 88 2.71 -8.12 -18.47
C GLY A 88 3.31 -7.08 -17.51
N LEU A 89 4.63 -7.13 -17.29
CA LEU A 89 5.28 -6.35 -16.22
C LEU A 89 5.24 -4.83 -16.47
N THR A 90 5.02 -4.41 -17.72
CA THR A 90 4.94 -2.99 -18.10
C THR A 90 3.51 -2.54 -18.44
N ASP A 91 2.73 -3.39 -19.10
CA ASP A 91 1.43 -3.05 -19.67
C ASP A 91 0.26 -3.82 -19.03
N GLY A 92 0.52 -4.65 -18.02
CA GLY A 92 -0.45 -5.55 -17.40
C GLY A 92 -0.92 -6.71 -18.30
N ALA A 93 -0.56 -6.71 -19.59
CA ALA A 93 -1.07 -7.63 -20.58
C ALA A 93 -0.14 -8.84 -20.75
N LYS A 94 -0.51 -9.94 -20.10
CA LYS A 94 0.15 -11.24 -20.25
C LYS A 94 -0.01 -11.79 -21.67
N ARG A 95 1.06 -12.34 -22.22
CA ARG A 95 1.07 -12.91 -23.58
C ARG A 95 1.45 -14.38 -23.57
N THR A 96 0.92 -15.17 -24.49
CA THR A 96 1.32 -16.58 -24.61
C THR A 96 2.71 -16.70 -25.23
N GLN A 97 3.40 -17.82 -25.00
CA GLN A 97 4.67 -18.11 -25.67
C GLN A 97 4.53 -18.07 -27.20
N LYS A 98 3.35 -18.46 -27.72
CA LYS A 98 3.05 -18.44 -29.17
C LYS A 98 2.96 -17.00 -29.69
N ASP A 99 2.31 -16.12 -28.95
CA ASP A 99 2.20 -14.69 -29.33
C ASP A 99 3.56 -13.99 -29.27
N ILE A 100 4.34 -14.31 -28.24
CA ILE A 100 5.71 -13.79 -28.08
C ILE A 100 6.60 -14.28 -29.21
N ALA A 101 6.52 -15.57 -29.55
CA ALA A 101 7.25 -16.17 -30.65
C ALA A 101 6.94 -15.47 -31.98
N LYS A 102 5.65 -15.28 -32.27
CA LYS A 102 5.18 -14.55 -33.46
C LYS A 102 5.70 -13.11 -33.47
N LYS A 103 5.66 -12.40 -32.33
CA LYS A 103 6.11 -11.00 -32.22
C LYS A 103 7.63 -10.84 -32.33
N LEU A 104 8.41 -11.82 -31.87
CA LEU A 104 9.87 -11.79 -31.90
C LEU A 104 10.48 -12.47 -33.13
N GLY A 105 9.68 -13.11 -33.98
CA GLY A 105 10.18 -13.83 -35.16
C GLY A 105 11.03 -15.05 -34.81
N ILE A 106 10.76 -15.70 -33.67
CA ILE A 106 11.51 -16.87 -33.19
C ILE A 106 10.58 -18.03 -32.88
N SER A 107 11.11 -19.25 -32.70
CA SER A 107 10.27 -20.41 -32.40
C SER A 107 9.67 -20.36 -30.99
N ARG A 108 8.45 -20.91 -30.84
CA ARG A 108 7.80 -21.07 -29.52
C ARG A 108 8.69 -21.86 -28.55
N SER A 109 9.34 -22.92 -29.03
CA SER A 109 10.26 -23.72 -28.22
C SER A 109 11.45 -22.89 -27.73
N TYR A 110 11.96 -21.97 -28.54
CA TYR A 110 13.04 -21.08 -28.12
C TYR A 110 12.58 -20.06 -27.08
N VAL A 111 11.38 -19.47 -27.23
CA VAL A 111 10.75 -18.64 -26.17
C VAL A 111 10.63 -19.42 -24.87
N SER A 112 10.16 -20.67 -24.91
CA SER A 112 10.02 -21.51 -23.73
C SER A 112 11.37 -21.79 -23.04
N ARG A 113 12.45 -21.98 -23.81
CA ARG A 113 13.80 -22.16 -23.25
C ARG A 113 14.30 -20.88 -22.58
N ILE A 114 14.08 -19.72 -23.20
CA ILE A 114 14.43 -18.41 -22.62
C ILE A 114 13.67 -18.19 -21.31
N GLU A 115 12.35 -18.39 -21.32
CA GLU A 115 11.50 -18.26 -20.14
C GLU A 115 11.98 -19.15 -18.99
N LYS A 116 12.21 -20.45 -19.26
CA LYS A 116 12.68 -21.40 -18.23
C LYS A 116 14.02 -20.97 -17.62
N ARG A 117 14.98 -20.55 -18.45
CA ARG A 117 16.29 -20.10 -17.99
C ARG A 117 16.19 -18.84 -17.13
N ALA A 118 15.41 -17.87 -17.60
CA ALA A 118 15.25 -16.60 -16.90
C ALA A 118 14.54 -16.78 -15.56
N VAL A 119 13.48 -17.59 -15.51
CA VAL A 119 12.75 -17.92 -14.27
C VAL A 119 13.68 -18.63 -13.29
N ASN A 120 14.41 -19.66 -13.71
CA ASN A 120 15.34 -20.36 -12.81
C ASN A 120 16.37 -19.42 -12.20
N ARG A 121 16.95 -18.53 -13.01
CA ARG A 121 17.93 -17.54 -12.54
C ARG A 121 17.33 -16.55 -11.55
N LEU A 122 16.10 -16.09 -11.78
CA LEU A 122 15.40 -15.25 -10.81
C LEU A 122 15.16 -16.02 -9.52
N THR A 123 14.66 -17.27 -9.59
CA THR A 123 14.40 -18.09 -8.40
C THR A 123 15.67 -18.31 -7.55
N GLU A 124 16.82 -18.58 -8.17
CA GLU A 124 18.10 -18.71 -7.48
C GLU A 124 18.52 -17.41 -6.76
N GLN A 125 18.31 -16.25 -7.40
CA GLN A 125 18.61 -14.95 -6.81
C GLN A 125 17.69 -14.64 -5.62
N PHE A 126 16.40 -14.97 -5.73
CA PHE A 126 15.44 -14.79 -4.64
C PHE A 126 15.71 -15.74 -3.47
N ALA A 127 16.04 -17.01 -3.73
CA ALA A 127 16.37 -17.99 -2.68
C ALA A 127 17.62 -17.59 -1.89
N THR A 128 18.60 -16.98 -2.56
CA THR A 128 19.84 -16.51 -1.91
C THR A 128 19.60 -15.34 -0.94
N HIS A 129 18.54 -14.56 -1.15
CA HIS A 129 18.23 -13.39 -0.32
C HIS A 129 17.31 -13.66 0.88
N VAL A 130 16.68 -14.83 0.97
CA VAL A 130 15.83 -15.23 2.14
C VAL A 130 16.68 -15.76 3.31
N GLY A 131 17.96 -16.03 3.09
CA GLY A 131 18.90 -16.54 4.10
C GLY A 131 19.72 -15.49 4.87
N GLN A 132 19.35 -14.20 4.82
CA GLN A 132 20.04 -13.11 5.54
C GLN A 132 19.07 -12.32 6.42
#